data_AF-A0A925PH18-F1
#
_entry.id   AF-A0A925PH18-F1
#
_cell.length_a   1.000
_cell.length_b   1.000
_cell.length_c   1.000
_cell.angle_alpha   90.00
_cell.angle_beta   90.00
_cell.angle_gamma   90.00
#
_symmetry.space_group_name_H-M   'P 1'
#
loop_
_entity.id
_entity.type
_entity.pdbx_description
1 polymer ?
#
loop_
_entity_poly.entity_id
_entity_poly.type
_entity_poly.pdbx_seq_one_letter_code
_entity_poly.pdbx_strand_id
1 'polypeptide(L)'
;MNIWRGNKQFGVMLAMVLVLLAPLNVFAACSVSTTALTFTPYDFTNTAATTGTGSITLSCAPPAALVTVAIGASTNSGGFSPRRMKHST
;
A
#
# COMPACT_ATOMS: atom_id res chain seq x y z
N MET A 1 39.91 38.67 27.07
CA MET A 1 38.47 38.36 27.29
C MET A 1 37.99 37.53 26.11
N ASN A 2 38.02 36.20 26.23
CA ASN A 2 37.86 35.28 25.08
C ASN A 2 36.59 34.43 25.20
N ILE A 3 35.59 34.91 25.96
CA ILE A 3 34.42 34.15 26.41
C ILE A 3 33.36 34.00 25.29
N TRP A 4 33.45 34.80 24.22
CA TRP A 4 32.46 34.84 23.13
C TRP A 4 32.58 33.73 22.06
N ARG A 5 33.62 32.87 22.12
CA ARG A 5 33.77 31.73 21.17
C ARG A 5 33.03 30.45 21.57
N GLY A 6 32.61 30.32 22.84
CA GLY A 6 31.97 29.11 23.37
C GLY A 6 30.55 28.85 22.84
N ASN A 7 29.75 29.89 22.64
CA ASN A 7 28.33 29.75 22.24
C ASN A 7 28.13 29.12 20.86
N LYS A 8 29.02 29.38 19.90
CA LYS A 8 28.92 28.80 18.56
C LYS A 8 29.22 27.31 18.55
N GLN A 9 30.23 26.89 19.32
CA GLN A 9 30.64 25.49 19.42
C GLN A 9 29.58 24.65 20.14
N PHE A 10 28.97 25.20 21.20
CA PHE A 10 27.90 24.54 21.94
C PHE A 10 26.63 24.37 21.10
N GLY A 11 26.25 25.39 20.31
CA GLY A 11 25.11 25.30 19.41
C GLY A 11 25.27 24.25 18.32
N VAL A 12 26.48 24.13 17.75
CA VAL A 12 26.78 23.11 16.72
C VAL A 12 26.72 21.70 17.30
N MET A 13 27.28 21.48 18.49
CA MET A 13 27.22 20.17 19.16
C MET A 13 25.79 19.76 19.51
N LEU A 14 24.98 20.68 20.04
CA LEU A 14 23.58 20.41 20.38
C LEU A 14 22.73 20.10 19.15
N ALA A 15 22.94 20.83 18.05
CA ALA A 15 22.26 20.57 16.78
C ALA A 15 22.62 19.19 16.21
N MET A 16 23.88 18.77 16.32
CA MET A 16 24.32 17.45 15.87
C MET A 16 23.63 16.34 16.68
N VAL A 17 23.58 16.49 18.00
CA VAL A 17 22.89 15.53 18.89
C VAL A 17 21.40 15.44 18.55
N LEU A 18 20.72 16.57 18.31
CA LEU A 18 19.30 16.56 17.91
C LEU A 18 19.06 15.83 16.58
N VAL A 19 19.96 15.94 15.61
CA VAL A 19 19.87 15.22 14.33
C VAL A 19 20.07 13.72 14.52
N LEU A 20 20.93 13.28 15.45
CA LEU A 20 21.10 11.86 15.79
C LEU A 20 19.88 11.28 16.52
N LEU A 21 19.12 12.09 17.26
CA LEU A 21 17.90 11.67 17.95
C LEU A 21 16.64 11.79 17.09
N ALA A 22 16.75 12.28 15.86
CA ALA A 22 15.60 12.36 14.96
C ALA A 22 15.14 10.93 14.59
N PRO A 23 13.83 10.61 14.74
CA PRO A 23 13.32 9.31 14.36
C PRO A 23 13.49 9.11 12.84
N LEU A 24 14.18 8.04 12.45
CA LEU A 24 14.24 7.60 11.07
C LEU A 24 12.86 7.05 10.69
N ASN A 25 12.10 7.80 9.90
CA ASN A 25 10.87 7.28 9.29
C ASN A 25 11.26 6.24 8.23
N VAL A 26 11.39 4.97 8.64
CA VAL A 26 11.53 3.85 7.71
C VAL A 26 10.14 3.49 7.21
N PHE A 27 9.81 3.95 6.00
CA PHE A 27 8.67 3.40 5.28
C PHE A 27 9.04 1.99 4.83
N ALA A 28 8.36 0.98 5.36
CA ALA A 28 8.49 -0.38 4.86
C ALA A 28 8.14 -0.39 3.38
N ALA A 29 9.12 -0.68 2.52
CA ALA A 29 8.88 -0.84 1.09
C ALA A 29 8.02 -2.09 0.90
N CYS A 30 6.77 -1.89 0.46
CA CYS A 30 5.83 -2.96 0.14
C CYS A 30 5.58 -2.98 -1.36
N SER A 31 5.62 -4.16 -1.97
CA SER A 31 5.14 -4.40 -3.33
C SER A 31 3.85 -5.21 -3.29
N VAL A 32 2.95 -4.91 -4.24
CA VAL A 32 1.66 -5.58 -4.38
C VAL A 32 1.56 -6.12 -5.79
N SER A 33 1.16 -7.39 -5.91
CA SER A 33 0.86 -8.03 -7.19
C SER A 33 -0.50 -8.72 -7.11
N THR A 34 -1.22 -8.74 -8.23
CA THR A 34 -2.56 -9.32 -8.33
C THR A 34 -2.69 -10.15 -9.59
N THR A 35 -3.42 -11.26 -9.54
CA THR A 35 -3.78 -12.00 -10.75
C THR A 35 -5.07 -11.48 -11.37
N ALA A 36 -5.15 -11.55 -12.71
CA ALA A 36 -6.39 -11.27 -13.41
C ALA A 36 -7.38 -12.43 -13.21
N LEU A 37 -8.66 -12.09 -13.04
CA LEU A 37 -9.76 -13.06 -13.04
C LEU A 37 -10.40 -13.08 -14.42
N THR A 38 -10.45 -14.26 -15.03
CA THR A 38 -11.12 -14.48 -16.31
C THR A 38 -12.24 -15.48 -16.12
N PHE A 39 -13.44 -15.11 -16.58
CA PHE A 39 -14.61 -15.98 -16.56
C PHE A 39 -14.90 -16.46 -17.98
N THR A 40 -15.59 -17.60 -18.09
CA THR A 40 -16.17 -18.05 -19.35
C THR A 40 -17.25 -17.06 -19.82
N PRO A 41 -17.64 -17.10 -21.11
CA PRO A 41 -18.77 -16.33 -21.60
C PRO A 41 -20.00 -16.49 -20.70
N TYR A 42 -20.73 -15.41 -20.51
CA TYR A 42 -21.94 -15.43 -19.69
C TYR A 42 -23.02 -16.26 -20.38
N ASP A 43 -23.51 -17.30 -19.70
CA ASP A 43 -24.64 -18.12 -20.12
C ASP A 43 -25.74 -18.01 -19.05
N PHE A 44 -26.88 -17.42 -19.42
CA PHE A 44 -28.01 -17.20 -18.52
C PHE A 44 -28.82 -18.48 -18.26
N THR A 45 -28.66 -19.51 -19.09
CA THR A 45 -29.31 -20.81 -18.91
C THR A 45 -28.55 -21.72 -17.95
N ASN A 46 -27.27 -21.39 -17.70
CA ASN A 46 -26.44 -22.10 -16.75
C ASN A 46 -26.81 -21.69 -15.31
N THR A 47 -27.48 -22.59 -14.60
CA THR A 47 -27.86 -22.41 -13.19
C THR A 47 -26.72 -22.73 -12.23
N ALA A 48 -25.60 -23.27 -12.71
CA ALA A 48 -24.43 -23.56 -11.89
C ALA A 48 -23.59 -22.30 -11.68
N ALA A 49 -23.25 -22.01 -10.42
CA ALA A 49 -22.34 -20.93 -10.10
C ALA A 49 -20.94 -21.23 -10.65
N THR A 50 -20.49 -20.41 -11.59
CA THR A 50 -19.10 -20.48 -12.09
C THR A 50 -18.23 -19.58 -11.23
N THR A 51 -17.28 -20.16 -10.50
CA THR A 51 -16.35 -19.43 -9.63
C THR A 51 -14.96 -19.34 -10.27
N GLY A 52 -14.31 -18.18 -10.11
CA GLY A 52 -12.90 -17.99 -10.49
C GLY A 52 -12.07 -17.66 -9.25
N THR A 53 -10.81 -18.10 -9.24
CA THR A 53 -9.87 -17.86 -8.13
C THR A 53 -8.76 -16.93 -8.58
N GLY A 54 -8.44 -15.94 -7.75
CA GLY A 54 -7.35 -15.01 -7.97
C GLY A 54 -6.61 -14.77 -6.65
N SER A 55 -5.41 -14.22 -6.73
CA SER A 55 -4.57 -13.96 -5.57
C SER A 55 -4.09 -12.52 -5.53
N ILE A 56 -3.87 -12.04 -4.31
CA ILE A 56 -3.19 -10.78 -4.01
C ILE A 56 -1.96 -11.16 -3.21
N THR A 57 -0.78 -10.85 -3.75
CA THR A 57 0.51 -11.12 -3.11
C THR A 57 1.08 -9.80 -2.64
N LEU A 58 1.48 -9.76 -1.37
CA LEU A 58 2.06 -8.59 -0.73
C LEU A 58 3.44 -8.97 -0.18
N SER A 59 4.47 -8.20 -0.53
CA SER A 59 5.84 -8.43 -0.06
C SER A 59 6.38 -7.14 0.53
N CYS A 60 6.67 -7.16 1.84
CA CYS A 60 7.13 -5.99 2.60
C CYS A 60 8.47 -6.28 3.29
N ALA A 61 9.35 -5.28 3.33
CA ALA A 61 10.53 -5.33 4.19
C ALA A 61 10.14 -5.24 5.68
N PRO A 62 10.82 -5.97 6.57
CA PRO A 62 10.61 -5.85 8.01
C PRO A 62 11.10 -4.49 8.55
N PRO A 63 10.53 -3.99 9.69
CA PRO A 63 9.39 -4.56 10.41
C PRO A 63 8.09 -4.38 9.61
N ALA A 64 7.33 -5.45 9.44
CA ALA A 64 6.11 -5.41 8.64
C ALA A 64 5.06 -4.54 9.36
N ALA A 65 4.63 -3.48 8.70
CA ALA A 65 3.51 -2.66 9.17
C ALA A 65 2.19 -3.45 9.09
N LEU A 66 1.17 -2.99 9.83
CA LEU A 66 -0.19 -3.51 9.71
C LEU A 66 -0.74 -3.16 8.32
N VAL A 67 -1.14 -4.17 7.55
CA VAL A 67 -1.63 -3.99 6.17
C VAL A 67 -3.13 -4.19 6.12
N THR A 68 -3.84 -3.24 5.53
CA THR A 68 -5.29 -3.34 5.26
C THR A 68 -5.51 -3.48 3.77
N VAL A 69 -6.24 -4.52 3.36
CA VAL A 69 -6.61 -4.76 1.95
C VAL A 69 -8.09 -4.41 1.77
N ALA A 70 -8.39 -3.54 0.81
CA ALA A 70 -9.75 -3.17 0.43
C ALA A 70 -9.95 -3.39 -1.07
N ILE A 71 -11.12 -3.92 -1.46
CA ILE A 71 -11.48 -4.16 -2.86
C ILE A 71 -12.57 -3.16 -3.26
N GLY A 72 -12.21 -2.17 -4.07
CA GLY A 72 -13.13 -1.12 -4.55
C GLY A 72 -13.78 -1.44 -5.90
N ALA A 73 -14.65 -0.53 -6.36
CA ALA A 73 -15.22 -0.58 -7.71
C ALA A 73 -14.12 -0.59 -8.78
N SER A 74 -14.36 -1.28 -9.90
CA SER A 74 -13.42 -1.31 -11.03
C SER A 74 -14.01 -0.61 -12.25
N THR A 75 -13.16 -0.14 -13.17
CA THR A 75 -13.57 0.38 -14.48
C THR A 75 -14.37 -0.63 -15.30
N ASN A 76 -14.18 -1.92 -15.01
CA ASN A 76 -14.84 -3.04 -15.68
C ASN A 76 -16.09 -3.54 -14.92
N SER A 77 -16.46 -2.89 -13.81
CA SER A 77 -17.67 -3.23 -13.06
C SER A 77 -18.88 -2.45 -13.59
N GLY A 78 -20.01 -3.14 -13.76
CA GLY A 78 -21.32 -2.57 -14.07
C GLY A 78 -22.12 -2.17 -12.81
N GLY A 79 -21.53 -2.37 -11.64
CA GLY A 79 -22.07 -2.05 -10.32
C GLY A 79 -21.17 -2.64 -9.22
N PHE A 80 -21.13 -2.02 -8.03
CA PHE A 80 -20.31 -2.50 -6.90
C PHE A 80 -21.16 -3.03 -5.73
N SER A 81 -22.42 -2.59 -5.61
CA SER A 81 -23.38 -3.10 -4.63
C SER A 81 -24.78 -3.22 -5.25
N PRO A 82 -25.20 -4.41 -5.70
CA PRO A 82 -24.41 -5.64 -5.81
C PRO A 82 -23.29 -5.51 -6.84
N ARG A 83 -22.17 -6.24 -6.65
CA ARG A 83 -21.05 -6.25 -7.60
C ARG A 83 -21.46 -6.98 -8.89
N ARG A 84 -21.32 -6.31 -10.04
CA ARG A 84 -21.66 -6.84 -11.37
C ARG A 84 -20.57 -6.50 -12.38
N MET A 85 -20.34 -7.37 -13.37
CA MET A 85 -19.46 -7.06 -14.50
C MET A 85 -20.17 -6.14 -15.51
N LYS A 86 -19.41 -5.27 -16.18
CA LYS A 86 -19.91 -4.49 -17.31
C LYS A 86 -19.87 -5.36 -18.57
N HIS A 87 -20.88 -5.22 -19.44
CA HIS A 87 -20.85 -5.86 -20.76
C HIS A 87 -19.76 -5.19 -21.62
N SER A 88 -18.84 -5.97 -22.19
CA SER A 88 -17.90 -5.47 -23.19
C SER A 88 -18.68 -5.11 -24.44
N THR A 89 -18.63 -3.85 -24.85
CA THR A 89 -19.30 -3.37 -26.06
C THR A 89 -18.43 -3.64 -27.28
#